data_AF-A0A973D1K7-F1
#
_entry.id   AF-A0A973D1K7-F1
#
_cell.length_a   1.000
_cell.length_b   1.000
_cell.length_c   1.000
_cell.angle_alpha   90.00
_cell.angle_beta   90.00
_cell.angle_gamma   90.00
#
_symmetry.space_group_name_H-M   'P 1'
#
loop_
_entity.id
_entity.type
_entity.pdbx_description
1 polymer ?
#
loop_
_entity_poly.entity_id
_entity_poly.type
_entity_poly.pdbx_seq_one_letter_code
_entity_poly.pdbx_strand_id
1 'polypeptide(L)'
;MSQQGQFSLLNKRYFLPYFLTQALGAFNDNLYKNALLLFITFGGISAQSDSALLTNLAAGLFILPFFLFSPIAGQIADKLEKSQLIRWIKGLEVIIMGLAAAAILMNNIWMMMTLLFLMGLQSAIFGPVKFALLPQQLNDEELVGGNALVEMGTFLAILIGTISAGILFGFEQNRYWIAGGVVFFALLGLASSQYIPHASANNPKLKINWNPFTELANTLRQARENRSVFLSIMAISWFWFIGASYLTQFPNFTRDYLGGSTQVVTLLLTLFSLGVAIGSLLCEKLSGRKIELGIVPIGSIGMSIFGIDLYFAVNGIQVVNDMSALAFIQQSENWRLMFDIAMVSASGGLFVVPLQALIQHRSEEKNRAQIIAANNVLNAIFMVASAAIGILALVVIELTIPQYFFVLAIMNIVVAAYVYSHVPEFVLRFFIWILSHTLYRVQDKGLENIPETGPVVLVCNHVSYVDALLIAGTYHRPIRFVMDRSIAEMKGLKTFFKIAKTIPICSPKSDADVYENAFKRIKEELDAGEIICIFPEGKLTQTGEVDTFKAGIERILKESPVPVVPMALEGLWGSFFSHKDGHALTTRPKRFWSKVLLTAGKVLNAETADAQRLEQEVKNLLVE
;
A
#
# COMPACT_ATOMS: atom_id res chain seq x y z
N MET A 1 -5.07 -11.59 -25.51
CA MET A 1 -5.77 -12.36 -24.46
C MET A 1 -6.66 -11.41 -23.68
N SER A 2 -7.94 -11.72 -23.48
CA SER A 2 -8.90 -10.84 -22.80
C SER A 2 -8.46 -10.57 -21.36
N GLN A 3 -8.19 -9.31 -21.06
CA GLN A 3 -7.67 -8.85 -19.76
C GLN A 3 -8.76 -8.96 -18.68
N GLN A 4 -8.80 -10.07 -17.93
CA GLN A 4 -9.70 -10.21 -16.78
C GLN A 4 -9.24 -9.28 -15.64
N GLY A 5 -9.96 -8.20 -15.32
CA GLY A 5 -9.61 -7.28 -14.21
C GLY A 5 -9.81 -7.88 -12.81
N GLN A 6 -9.45 -7.19 -11.72
CA GLN A 6 -9.57 -7.68 -10.32
C GLN A 6 -10.90 -8.32 -10.00
N PHE A 7 -12.02 -7.79 -10.52
CA PHE A 7 -13.35 -8.33 -10.26
C PHE A 7 -13.51 -9.79 -10.70
N SER A 8 -12.63 -10.31 -11.56
CA SER A 8 -12.58 -11.73 -11.88
C SER A 8 -12.28 -12.61 -10.66
N LEU A 9 -11.57 -12.10 -9.65
CA LEU A 9 -11.33 -12.77 -8.37
C LEU A 9 -12.64 -13.04 -7.61
N LEU A 10 -13.64 -12.17 -7.75
CA LEU A 10 -14.97 -12.39 -7.15
C LEU A 10 -15.72 -13.57 -7.78
N ASN A 11 -15.28 -14.07 -8.93
CA ASN A 11 -15.83 -15.29 -9.53
C ASN A 11 -15.03 -16.54 -9.15
N LYS A 12 -13.93 -16.40 -8.41
CA LYS A 12 -13.06 -17.51 -8.02
C LYS A 12 -13.50 -18.10 -6.70
N ARG A 13 -13.63 -19.44 -6.67
CA ARG A 13 -14.01 -20.20 -5.45
C ARG A 13 -13.01 -20.04 -4.31
N TYR A 14 -11.74 -19.75 -4.61
CA TYR A 14 -10.72 -19.54 -3.57
C TYR A 14 -10.77 -18.14 -2.95
N PHE A 15 -11.40 -17.15 -3.59
CA PHE A 15 -11.39 -15.76 -3.12
C PHE A 15 -12.76 -15.24 -2.68
N LEU A 16 -13.83 -15.54 -3.41
CA LEU A 16 -15.17 -15.01 -3.10
C LEU A 16 -15.66 -15.34 -1.67
N PRO A 17 -15.56 -16.58 -1.17
CA PRO A 17 -15.98 -16.89 0.20
C PRO A 17 -15.20 -16.11 1.25
N TYR A 18 -13.90 -15.95 1.03
CA TYR A 18 -13.04 -15.15 1.88
C TYR A 18 -13.46 -13.66 1.88
N PHE A 19 -13.66 -13.10 0.69
CA PHE A 19 -14.10 -11.72 0.51
C PHE A 19 -15.45 -11.44 1.18
N LEU A 20 -16.44 -12.32 0.99
CA LEU A 20 -17.75 -12.19 1.62
C LEU A 20 -17.66 -12.33 3.14
N THR A 21 -16.92 -13.32 3.64
CA THR A 21 -16.74 -13.54 5.09
C THR A 21 -16.21 -12.30 5.79
N GLN A 22 -15.19 -11.65 5.21
CA GLN A 22 -14.56 -10.49 5.82
C GLN A 22 -15.37 -9.19 5.62
N ALA A 23 -16.05 -9.02 4.49
CA ALA A 23 -16.96 -7.88 4.27
C ALA A 23 -18.19 -7.94 5.20
N LEU A 24 -18.78 -9.13 5.37
CA LEU A 24 -19.91 -9.34 6.28
C LEU A 24 -19.51 -9.10 7.74
N GLY A 25 -18.30 -9.53 8.14
CA GLY A 25 -17.76 -9.22 9.47
C GLY A 25 -17.61 -7.71 9.69
N ALA A 26 -16.96 -7.01 8.76
CA ALA A 26 -16.80 -5.55 8.86
C ALA A 26 -18.15 -4.81 8.87
N PHE A 27 -19.13 -5.26 8.08
CA PHE A 27 -20.48 -4.72 8.08
C PHE A 27 -21.14 -4.89 9.45
N ASN A 28 -21.09 -6.11 9.99
CA ASN A 28 -21.77 -6.47 11.23
C ASN A 28 -21.19 -5.74 12.45
N ASP A 29 -19.85 -5.64 12.50
CA ASP A 29 -19.13 -4.87 13.51
C ASP A 29 -19.62 -3.42 13.57
N ASN A 30 -19.78 -2.79 12.40
CA ASN A 30 -20.20 -1.40 12.30
C ASN A 30 -21.71 -1.23 12.50
N LEU A 31 -22.53 -2.19 12.10
CA LEU A 31 -23.96 -2.20 12.43
C LEU A 31 -24.15 -2.21 13.95
N TYR A 32 -23.50 -3.15 14.65
CA TYR A 32 -23.64 -3.28 16.10
C TYR A 32 -23.07 -2.07 16.85
N LYS A 33 -21.83 -1.67 16.54
CA LYS A 33 -21.17 -0.54 17.19
C LYS A 33 -21.98 0.74 17.06
N ASN A 34 -22.40 1.11 15.84
CA ASN A 34 -23.15 2.34 15.63
C ASN A 34 -24.55 2.29 16.23
N ALA A 35 -25.22 1.13 16.20
CA ALA A 35 -26.49 0.95 16.89
C ALA A 35 -26.36 1.18 18.40
N LEU A 36 -25.32 0.63 19.04
CA LEU A 36 -25.04 0.86 20.45
C LEU A 36 -24.81 2.34 20.76
N LEU A 37 -24.04 3.05 19.93
CA LEU A 37 -23.85 4.50 20.08
C LEU A 37 -25.17 5.27 20.00
N LEU A 38 -26.06 4.89 19.08
CA LEU A 38 -27.40 5.48 18.97
C LEU A 38 -28.27 5.17 20.21
N PHE A 39 -28.22 3.95 20.76
CA PHE A 39 -28.92 3.63 22.01
C PHE A 39 -28.36 4.41 23.21
N ILE A 40 -27.04 4.61 23.30
CA ILE A 40 -26.41 5.43 24.35
C ILE A 40 -26.83 6.91 24.22
N THR A 41 -26.89 7.42 22.98
CA THR A 41 -27.16 8.84 22.71
C THR A 41 -28.64 9.19 22.79
N PHE A 42 -29.52 8.34 22.25
CA PHE A 42 -30.95 8.64 22.06
C PHE A 42 -31.89 7.68 22.80
N GLY A 43 -31.38 6.62 23.42
CA GLY A 43 -32.21 5.62 24.10
C GLY A 43 -32.82 6.08 25.42
N GLY A 44 -32.55 7.31 25.88
CA GLY A 44 -33.19 7.93 27.04
C GLY A 44 -32.75 7.39 28.42
N ILE A 45 -31.65 6.64 28.48
CA ILE A 45 -31.22 5.88 29.68
C ILE A 45 -30.11 6.60 30.47
N SER A 46 -29.41 7.56 29.88
CA SER A 46 -28.27 8.25 30.50
C SER A 46 -28.43 9.76 30.46
N ALA A 47 -28.00 10.45 31.51
CA ALA A 47 -27.91 11.91 31.51
C ALA A 47 -27.00 12.38 30.36
N GLN A 48 -27.24 13.58 29.83
CA GLN A 48 -26.53 14.08 28.64
C GLN A 48 -24.99 14.12 28.84
N SER A 49 -24.52 14.32 30.07
CA SER A 49 -23.10 14.26 30.46
C SER A 49 -22.51 12.84 30.46
N ASP A 50 -23.30 11.82 30.81
CA ASP A 50 -22.85 10.42 30.86
C ASP A 50 -22.78 9.79 29.46
N SER A 51 -23.65 10.23 28.55
CA SER A 51 -23.73 9.74 27.17
C SER A 51 -22.44 9.98 26.37
N ALA A 52 -21.81 11.15 26.54
CA ALA A 52 -20.53 11.47 25.89
C ALA A 52 -19.38 10.59 26.41
N LEU A 53 -19.31 10.36 27.73
CA LEU A 53 -18.32 9.48 28.34
C LEU A 53 -18.49 8.03 27.86
N LEU A 54 -19.72 7.53 27.83
CA LEU A 54 -20.02 6.17 27.37
C LEU A 54 -19.71 5.97 25.89
N THR A 55 -19.97 6.98 25.04
CA THR A 55 -19.64 6.94 23.61
C THR A 55 -18.12 6.86 23.38
N ASN A 56 -17.34 7.67 24.11
CA ASN A 56 -15.88 7.63 24.05
C ASN A 56 -15.33 6.29 24.58
N LEU A 57 -15.90 5.78 25.67
CA LEU A 57 -15.56 4.48 26.22
C LEU A 57 -15.84 3.36 25.21
N ALA A 58 -16.96 3.42 24.48
CA ALA A 58 -17.31 2.42 23.48
C ALA A 58 -16.28 2.38 22.34
N ALA A 59 -15.86 3.54 21.85
CA ALA A 59 -14.81 3.64 20.84
C ALA A 59 -13.48 3.02 21.34
N GLY A 60 -13.10 3.31 22.59
CA GLY A 60 -11.90 2.74 23.22
C GLY A 60 -11.98 1.22 23.43
N LEU A 61 -13.12 0.73 23.93
CA LEU A 61 -13.35 -0.70 24.20
C LEU A 61 -13.31 -1.56 22.92
N PHE A 62 -13.73 -1.01 21.79
CA PHE A 62 -13.65 -1.72 20.52
C PHE A 62 -12.21 -1.86 20.01
N ILE A 63 -11.36 -0.85 20.21
CA ILE A 63 -9.98 -0.83 19.73
C ILE A 63 -9.03 -1.55 20.69
N LEU A 64 -9.29 -1.48 22.00
CA LEU A 64 -8.44 -2.04 23.05
C LEU A 64 -7.97 -3.48 22.81
N PRO A 65 -8.82 -4.43 22.37
CA PRO A 65 -8.41 -5.81 22.14
C PRO A 65 -7.32 -5.98 21.07
N PHE A 66 -7.23 -5.08 20.08
CA PHE A 66 -6.18 -5.13 19.07
C PHE A 66 -4.79 -5.01 19.69
N PHE A 67 -4.63 -4.15 20.70
CA PHE A 67 -3.37 -4.00 21.43
C PHE A 67 -2.98 -5.23 22.23
N LEU A 68 -3.97 -5.81 22.92
CA LEU A 68 -3.73 -6.83 23.92
C LEU A 68 -3.60 -8.22 23.31
N PHE A 69 -4.34 -8.51 22.24
CA PHE A 69 -4.52 -9.88 21.75
C PHE A 69 -4.01 -10.11 20.34
N SER A 70 -3.82 -9.07 19.52
CA SER A 70 -3.34 -9.27 18.14
C SER A 70 -1.96 -9.93 18.07
N PRO A 71 -0.94 -9.59 18.92
CA PRO A 71 0.36 -10.28 18.91
C PRO A 71 0.24 -11.80 19.10
N ILE A 72 -0.56 -12.22 20.08
CA ILE A 72 -0.81 -13.65 20.36
C ILE A 72 -1.60 -14.28 19.20
N ALA A 73 -2.59 -13.56 18.67
CA ALA A 73 -3.36 -14.03 17.53
C ALA A 73 -2.50 -14.26 16.27
N GLY A 74 -1.47 -13.43 16.04
CA GLY A 74 -0.50 -13.65 14.97
C GLY A 74 0.22 -14.99 15.11
N GLN A 75 0.66 -15.35 16.32
CA GLN A 75 1.28 -16.65 16.57
C GLN A 75 0.29 -17.82 16.39
N ILE A 76 -0.95 -17.66 16.87
CA ILE A 76 -2.00 -18.66 16.69
C ILE A 76 -2.27 -18.88 15.19
N ALA A 77 -2.32 -17.79 14.41
CA ALA A 77 -2.56 -17.80 12.97
C ALA A 77 -1.42 -18.46 12.17
N ASP A 78 -0.17 -18.31 12.61
CA ASP A 78 0.96 -19.02 12.00
C ASP A 78 1.00 -20.50 12.41
N LYS A 79 0.57 -20.83 13.65
CA LYS A 79 0.61 -22.20 14.19
C LYS A 79 -0.52 -23.11 13.69
N LEU A 80 -1.71 -22.57 13.51
CA LEU A 80 -2.90 -23.35 13.15
C LEU A 80 -3.24 -23.23 11.67
N GLU A 81 -4.06 -24.17 11.19
CA GLU A 81 -4.63 -24.13 9.85
C GLU A 81 -5.62 -22.96 9.76
N LYS A 82 -5.44 -22.09 8.74
CA LYS A 82 -6.09 -20.78 8.72
C LYS A 82 -7.58 -20.87 8.42
N SER A 83 -8.02 -21.76 7.52
CA SER A 83 -9.43 -21.85 7.15
C SER A 83 -10.29 -22.35 8.31
N GLN A 84 -9.81 -23.33 9.07
CA GLN A 84 -10.45 -23.83 10.29
C GLN A 84 -10.47 -22.77 11.38
N LEU A 85 -9.36 -22.03 11.56
CA LEU A 85 -9.32 -20.92 12.52
C LEU A 85 -10.35 -19.84 12.17
N ILE A 86 -10.50 -19.47 10.89
CA ILE A 86 -11.54 -18.54 10.44
C ILE A 86 -12.95 -19.06 10.79
N ARG A 87 -13.24 -20.33 10.52
CA ARG A 87 -14.55 -20.93 10.82
C ARG A 87 -14.87 -20.90 12.32
N TRP A 88 -13.89 -21.16 13.18
CA TRP A 88 -14.06 -21.05 14.63
C TRP A 88 -14.31 -19.62 15.09
N ILE A 89 -13.55 -18.66 14.56
CA ILE A 89 -13.72 -17.24 14.84
C ILE A 89 -15.13 -16.77 14.44
N LYS A 90 -15.61 -17.16 13.25
CA LYS A 90 -16.96 -16.82 12.80
C LYS A 90 -18.06 -17.53 13.60
N GLY A 91 -17.78 -18.74 14.10
CA GLY A 91 -18.68 -19.43 15.04
C GLY A 91 -18.80 -18.68 16.36
N LEU A 92 -17.67 -18.18 16.90
CA LEU A 92 -17.65 -17.33 18.08
C LEU A 92 -18.40 -16.01 17.86
N GLU A 93 -18.27 -15.39 16.68
CA GLU A 93 -19.00 -14.19 16.32
C GLU A 93 -20.52 -14.38 16.38
N VAL A 94 -21.06 -15.51 15.89
CA VAL A 94 -22.50 -15.82 15.99
C VAL A 94 -22.94 -15.89 17.46
N ILE A 95 -22.13 -16.48 18.35
CA ILE A 95 -22.44 -16.55 19.78
C ILE A 95 -22.44 -15.15 20.39
N ILE A 96 -21.41 -14.34 20.12
CA ILE A 96 -21.32 -12.96 20.62
C ILE A 96 -22.51 -12.13 20.12
N MET A 97 -22.87 -12.25 18.84
CA MET A 97 -23.99 -11.51 18.25
C MET A 97 -25.35 -11.99 18.75
N GLY A 98 -25.51 -13.29 19.06
CA GLY A 98 -26.71 -13.80 19.73
C GLY A 98 -26.88 -13.24 21.14
N LEU A 99 -25.79 -13.16 21.91
CA LEU A 99 -25.79 -12.49 23.22
C LEU A 99 -26.02 -10.98 23.08
N ALA A 100 -25.51 -10.35 22.02
CA ALA A 100 -25.68 -8.93 21.75
C ALA A 100 -27.13 -8.60 21.40
N ALA A 101 -27.79 -9.44 20.60
CA ALA A 101 -29.21 -9.37 20.34
C ALA A 101 -30.02 -9.46 21.65
N ALA A 102 -29.71 -10.42 22.52
CA ALA A 102 -30.36 -10.53 23.83
C ALA A 102 -30.14 -9.25 24.68
N ALA A 103 -28.91 -8.73 24.72
CA ALA A 103 -28.58 -7.51 25.45
C ALA A 103 -29.35 -6.28 24.94
N ILE A 104 -29.50 -6.12 23.62
CA ILE A 104 -30.29 -5.06 22.98
C ILE A 104 -31.76 -5.17 23.39
N LEU A 105 -32.34 -6.37 23.32
CA LEU A 105 -33.74 -6.61 23.68
C LEU A 105 -34.00 -6.35 25.18
N MET A 106 -33.03 -6.71 26.04
CA MET A 106 -33.06 -6.43 27.48
C MET A 106 -32.73 -4.98 27.84
N ASN A 107 -32.34 -4.16 26.87
CA ASN A 107 -31.93 -2.76 27.06
C ASN A 107 -30.76 -2.59 28.06
N ASN A 108 -29.83 -3.55 28.12
CA ASN A 108 -28.71 -3.54 29.05
C ASN A 108 -27.43 -2.99 28.40
N ILE A 109 -27.19 -1.69 28.57
CA ILE A 109 -26.04 -0.98 27.97
C ILE A 109 -24.71 -1.60 28.40
N TRP A 110 -24.53 -1.97 29.67
CA TRP A 110 -23.27 -2.54 30.15
C TRP A 110 -22.97 -3.90 29.53
N MET A 111 -24.00 -4.73 29.34
CA MET A 111 -23.87 -5.98 28.60
C MET A 111 -23.53 -5.74 27.14
N MET A 112 -24.15 -4.73 26.50
CA MET A 112 -23.79 -4.34 25.14
C MET A 112 -22.34 -3.85 25.02
N MET A 113 -21.86 -3.05 25.97
CA MET A 113 -20.48 -2.57 26.03
C MET A 113 -19.47 -3.72 26.23
N THR A 114 -19.82 -4.70 27.07
CA THR A 114 -19.01 -5.92 27.25
C THR A 114 -18.93 -6.72 25.96
N LEU A 115 -20.05 -6.84 25.23
CA LEU A 115 -20.10 -7.56 23.96
C LEU A 115 -19.40 -6.79 22.83
N LEU A 116 -19.37 -5.46 22.88
CA LEU A 116 -18.55 -4.63 21.98
C LEU A 116 -17.06 -4.93 22.16
N PHE A 117 -16.59 -5.09 23.40
CA PHE A 117 -15.22 -5.53 23.67
C PHE A 117 -14.95 -6.95 23.15
N LEU A 118 -15.86 -7.89 23.37
CA LEU A 118 -15.72 -9.27 22.87
C LEU A 118 -15.74 -9.36 21.34
N MET A 119 -16.54 -8.52 20.68
CA MET A 119 -16.52 -8.35 19.23
C MET A 119 -15.18 -7.78 18.76
N GLY A 120 -14.67 -6.73 19.42
CA GLY A 120 -13.32 -6.20 19.16
C GLY A 120 -12.22 -7.26 19.34
N LEU A 121 -12.33 -8.13 20.35
CA LEU A 121 -11.44 -9.28 20.56
C LEU A 121 -11.49 -10.26 19.39
N GLN A 122 -12.70 -10.63 18.95
CA GLN A 122 -12.88 -11.50 17.80
C GLN A 122 -12.24 -10.90 16.53
N SER A 123 -12.43 -9.60 16.28
CA SER A 123 -11.82 -8.89 15.14
C SER A 123 -10.30 -8.75 15.25
N ALA A 124 -9.76 -8.56 16.46
CA ALA A 124 -8.33 -8.55 16.73
C ALA A 124 -7.66 -9.90 16.43
N ILE A 125 -8.38 -11.01 16.66
CA ILE A 125 -7.93 -12.36 16.31
C ILE A 125 -8.07 -12.64 14.81
N PHE A 126 -9.15 -12.17 14.19
CA PHE A 126 -9.42 -12.38 12.78
C PHE A 126 -8.46 -11.63 11.84
N GLY A 127 -8.02 -10.43 12.23
CA GLY A 127 -7.16 -9.56 11.42
C GLY A 127 -5.89 -10.23 10.89
N PRO A 128 -5.01 -10.79 11.75
CA PRO A 128 -3.81 -11.50 11.32
C PRO A 128 -4.10 -12.68 10.38
N VAL A 129 -5.16 -13.44 10.67
CA VAL A 129 -5.54 -14.64 9.90
C VAL A 129 -5.96 -14.26 8.48
N LYS A 130 -6.82 -13.25 8.33
CA LYS A 130 -7.39 -12.88 7.03
C LYS A 130 -6.34 -12.36 6.06
N PHE A 131 -5.45 -11.46 6.51
CA PHE A 131 -4.42 -10.90 5.64
C PHE A 131 -3.25 -11.86 5.40
N ALA A 132 -2.99 -12.82 6.32
CA ALA A 132 -1.98 -13.85 6.09
C ALA A 132 -2.47 -14.98 5.16
N LEU A 133 -3.79 -15.12 4.98
CA LEU A 133 -4.39 -16.08 4.06
C LEU A 133 -4.26 -15.65 2.60
N LEU A 134 -4.37 -14.34 2.31
CA LEU A 134 -4.32 -13.79 0.95
C LEU A 134 -3.13 -14.31 0.12
N PRO A 135 -1.87 -14.26 0.60
CA PRO A 135 -0.74 -14.66 -0.23
C PRO A 135 -0.55 -16.18 -0.30
N GLN A 136 -1.34 -16.96 0.45
CA GLN A 136 -1.40 -18.42 0.26
C GLN A 136 -2.42 -18.82 -0.83
N GLN A 137 -3.40 -17.97 -1.10
CA GLN A 137 -4.50 -18.27 -2.04
C GLN A 137 -4.37 -17.53 -3.38
N LEU A 138 -3.61 -16.44 -3.41
CA LEU A 138 -3.42 -15.60 -4.59
C LEU A 138 -2.00 -15.74 -5.12
N ASN A 139 -1.87 -15.68 -6.44
CA ASN A 139 -0.58 -15.51 -7.09
C ASN A 139 -0.05 -14.08 -6.85
N ASP A 140 1.26 -13.88 -7.01
CA ASP A 140 1.88 -12.56 -6.84
C ASP A 140 1.24 -11.46 -7.70
N GLU A 141 0.80 -11.81 -8.92
CA GLU A 141 0.10 -10.87 -9.81
C GLU A 141 -1.32 -10.51 -9.34
N GLU A 142 -1.96 -11.41 -8.60
CA GLU A 142 -3.32 -11.22 -8.07
C GLU A 142 -3.30 -10.50 -6.71
N LEU A 143 -2.14 -10.44 -6.04
CA LEU A 143 -2.05 -9.97 -4.66
C LEU A 143 -2.46 -8.51 -4.48
N VAL A 144 -2.09 -7.63 -5.43
CA VAL A 144 -2.49 -6.22 -5.40
C VAL A 144 -4.00 -6.07 -5.63
N GLY A 145 -4.55 -6.79 -6.61
CA GLY A 145 -5.99 -6.79 -6.89
C GLY A 145 -6.82 -7.38 -5.75
N GLY A 146 -6.32 -8.43 -5.10
CA GLY A 146 -6.91 -9.02 -3.92
C GLY A 146 -6.96 -8.05 -2.74
N ASN A 147 -5.84 -7.37 -2.44
CA ASN A 147 -5.80 -6.34 -1.41
C ASN A 147 -6.70 -5.14 -1.76
N ALA A 148 -6.72 -4.70 -3.02
CA ALA A 148 -7.58 -3.62 -3.50
C ALA A 148 -9.07 -3.93 -3.27
N LEU A 149 -9.52 -5.13 -3.64
CA LEU A 149 -10.89 -5.57 -3.40
C LEU A 149 -11.19 -5.67 -1.90
N VAL A 150 -10.27 -6.24 -1.11
CA VAL A 150 -10.44 -6.39 0.34
C VAL A 150 -10.59 -5.05 1.05
N GLU A 151 -9.75 -4.07 0.71
CA GLU A 151 -9.82 -2.71 1.26
C GLU A 151 -11.11 -2.01 0.82
N MET A 152 -11.42 -2.02 -0.48
CA MET A 152 -12.68 -1.48 -1.02
C MET A 152 -13.90 -2.08 -0.31
N GLY A 153 -13.96 -3.42 -0.20
CA GLY A 153 -15.05 -4.13 0.46
C GLY A 153 -15.17 -3.79 1.94
N THR A 154 -14.05 -3.58 2.63
CA THR A 154 -14.05 -3.19 4.05
C THR A 154 -14.63 -1.80 4.24
N PHE A 155 -14.18 -0.80 3.47
CA PHE A 155 -14.70 0.58 3.59
C PHE A 155 -16.18 0.68 3.19
N LEU A 156 -16.59 -0.02 2.13
CA LEU A 156 -18.01 -0.09 1.77
C LEU A 156 -18.85 -0.78 2.85
N ALA A 157 -18.35 -1.87 3.43
CA ALA A 157 -19.04 -2.57 4.51
C ALA A 157 -19.19 -1.70 5.77
N ILE A 158 -18.15 -0.95 6.15
CA ILE A 158 -18.19 0.03 7.24
C ILE A 158 -19.29 1.08 6.99
N LEU A 159 -19.31 1.65 5.78
CA LEU A 159 -20.27 2.68 5.40
C LEU A 159 -21.70 2.14 5.43
N ILE A 160 -21.96 1.02 4.75
CA ILE A 160 -23.30 0.42 4.67
C ILE A 160 -23.75 0.00 6.08
N GLY A 161 -22.88 -0.60 6.90
CA GLY A 161 -23.20 -0.97 8.28
C GLY A 161 -23.59 0.24 9.15
N THR A 162 -22.87 1.36 9.00
CA THR A 162 -23.17 2.62 9.69
C THR A 162 -24.52 3.20 9.26
N ILE A 163 -24.79 3.25 7.96
CA ILE A 163 -26.07 3.74 7.42
C ILE A 163 -27.22 2.82 7.84
N SER A 164 -27.04 1.49 7.75
CA SER A 164 -28.03 0.51 8.18
C SER A 164 -28.35 0.66 9.66
N ALA A 165 -27.38 0.93 10.54
CA ALA A 165 -27.64 1.18 11.95
C ALA A 165 -28.60 2.37 12.14
N GLY A 166 -28.35 3.50 11.45
CA GLY A 166 -29.22 4.68 11.51
C GLY A 166 -30.63 4.43 10.98
N ILE A 167 -30.76 3.75 9.83
CA ILE A 167 -32.05 3.42 9.23
C ILE A 167 -32.86 2.49 10.15
N LEU A 168 -32.26 1.40 10.62
CA LEU A 168 -32.93 0.43 11.49
C LEU A 168 -33.31 1.04 12.85
N PHE A 169 -32.51 1.99 13.35
CA PHE A 169 -32.81 2.71 14.58
C PHE A 169 -34.06 3.61 14.45
N GLY A 170 -34.35 4.10 13.25
CA GLY A 170 -35.51 4.95 12.95
C GLY A 170 -36.85 4.20 12.87
N PHE A 171 -36.88 2.87 12.88
CA PHE A 171 -38.12 2.10 12.86
C PHE A 171 -38.77 1.99 14.26
N GLU A 172 -40.09 1.88 14.33
CA GLU A 172 -40.84 1.78 15.60
C GLU A 172 -40.40 0.60 16.50
N GLN A 173 -39.96 -0.50 15.89
CA GLN A 173 -39.43 -1.69 16.58
C GLN A 173 -37.91 -1.84 16.41
N ASN A 174 -37.17 -0.74 16.53
CA ASN A 174 -35.72 -0.68 16.27
C ASN A 174 -34.90 -1.78 16.95
N ARG A 175 -35.17 -2.10 18.21
CA ARG A 175 -34.45 -3.14 18.98
C ARG A 175 -34.54 -4.51 18.31
N TYR A 176 -35.71 -4.90 17.80
CA TYR A 176 -35.90 -6.20 17.15
C TYR A 176 -35.20 -6.25 15.79
N TRP A 177 -35.30 -5.17 15.00
CA TRP A 177 -34.64 -5.08 13.69
C TRP A 177 -33.13 -5.13 13.79
N ILE A 178 -32.55 -4.39 14.74
CA ILE A 178 -31.11 -4.38 14.97
C ILE A 178 -30.65 -5.73 15.53
N ALA A 179 -31.33 -6.28 16.53
CA ALA A 179 -31.02 -7.58 17.12
C ALA A 179 -31.09 -8.73 16.08
N GLY A 180 -32.13 -8.74 15.24
CA GLY A 180 -32.24 -9.71 14.15
C GLY A 180 -31.16 -9.52 13.08
N GLY A 181 -30.88 -8.27 12.72
CA GLY A 181 -29.85 -7.92 11.74
C GLY A 181 -28.47 -8.42 12.13
N VAL A 182 -28.01 -8.15 13.37
CA VAL A 182 -26.65 -8.52 13.78
C VAL A 182 -26.44 -10.04 13.82
N VAL A 183 -27.48 -10.80 14.18
CA VAL A 183 -27.43 -12.27 14.16
C VAL A 183 -27.49 -12.80 12.72
N PHE A 184 -28.36 -12.25 11.89
CA PHE A 184 -28.52 -12.66 10.50
C PHE A 184 -27.22 -12.52 9.70
N PHE A 185 -26.56 -11.37 9.79
CA PHE A 185 -25.30 -11.14 9.07
C PHE A 185 -24.12 -11.95 9.65
N ALA A 186 -24.11 -12.23 10.97
CA ALA A 186 -23.15 -13.15 11.56
C ALA A 186 -23.30 -14.58 11.00
N LEU A 187 -24.55 -15.07 10.88
CA LEU A 187 -24.85 -16.38 10.30
C LEU A 187 -24.46 -16.46 8.83
N LEU A 188 -24.72 -15.42 8.04
CA LEU A 188 -24.26 -15.35 6.65
C LEU A 188 -22.73 -15.37 6.55
N GLY A 189 -22.03 -14.66 7.45
CA GLY A 189 -20.58 -14.67 7.52
C GLY A 189 -20.04 -16.06 7.85
N LEU A 190 -20.66 -16.76 8.80
CA LEU A 190 -20.31 -18.15 9.14
C LEU A 190 -20.57 -19.09 7.96
N ALA A 191 -21.72 -18.99 7.30
CA ALA A 191 -22.07 -19.79 6.13
C ALA A 191 -21.05 -19.59 5.00
N SER A 192 -20.68 -18.34 4.70
CA SER A 192 -19.66 -18.02 3.71
C SER A 192 -18.29 -18.63 4.06
N SER A 193 -17.90 -18.58 5.35
CA SER A 193 -16.60 -19.09 5.80
C SER A 193 -16.40 -20.59 5.61
N GLN A 194 -17.49 -21.37 5.51
CA GLN A 194 -17.41 -22.82 5.27
C GLN A 194 -16.86 -23.15 3.88
N TYR A 195 -17.01 -22.23 2.92
CA TYR A 195 -16.53 -22.41 1.55
C TYR A 195 -15.10 -21.92 1.32
N ILE A 196 -14.44 -21.35 2.36
CA ILE A 196 -13.02 -21.00 2.28
C ILE A 196 -12.20 -22.29 2.15
N PRO A 197 -11.35 -22.42 1.11
CA PRO A 197 -10.56 -23.63 0.90
C PRO A 197 -9.50 -23.79 1.99
N HIS A 198 -9.01 -25.03 2.13
CA HIS A 198 -7.99 -25.38 3.10
C HIS A 198 -6.70 -24.57 2.92
N ALA A 199 -6.11 -24.12 4.03
CA ALA A 199 -4.96 -23.24 4.07
C ALA A 199 -4.02 -23.63 5.22
N SER A 200 -2.93 -24.29 4.88
CA SER A 200 -2.01 -24.89 5.84
C SER A 200 -1.40 -23.87 6.83
N ALA A 201 -1.06 -24.38 8.01
CA ALA A 201 -0.31 -23.64 9.01
C ALA A 201 1.09 -23.29 8.48
N ASN A 202 1.54 -22.06 8.74
CA ASN A 202 2.86 -21.58 8.34
C ASN A 202 3.97 -22.21 9.18
N ASN A 203 3.72 -22.43 10.47
CA ASN A 203 4.66 -22.99 11.42
C ASN A 203 3.95 -23.84 12.50
N PRO A 204 3.58 -25.10 12.19
CA PRO A 204 2.89 -25.99 13.14
C PRO A 204 3.65 -26.24 14.44
N LYS A 205 4.98 -26.12 14.41
CA LYS A 205 5.89 -26.40 15.53
C LYS A 205 6.09 -25.19 16.45
N LEU A 206 5.48 -24.04 16.16
CA LEU A 206 5.62 -22.82 16.94
C LEU A 206 5.15 -23.03 18.39
N LYS A 207 5.97 -22.56 19.34
CA LYS A 207 5.58 -22.42 20.74
C LYS A 207 5.06 -21.01 20.97
N ILE A 208 3.81 -20.91 21.41
CA ILE A 208 3.14 -19.62 21.63
C ILE A 208 3.72 -18.95 22.87
N ASN A 209 4.08 -17.69 22.73
CA ASN A 209 4.39 -16.78 23.80
C ASN A 209 3.11 -16.05 24.24
N TRP A 210 2.61 -16.39 25.42
CA TRP A 210 1.38 -15.83 25.95
C TRP A 210 1.51 -14.40 26.50
N ASN A 211 2.72 -13.82 26.51
CA ASN A 211 2.92 -12.43 26.91
C ASN A 211 2.89 -11.50 25.69
N PRO A 212 1.79 -10.73 25.49
CA PRO A 212 1.57 -9.97 24.27
C PRO A 212 2.58 -8.83 24.09
N PHE A 213 3.08 -8.24 25.17
CA PHE A 213 4.04 -7.14 25.10
C PHE A 213 5.41 -7.63 24.64
N THR A 214 5.88 -8.74 25.21
CA THR A 214 7.15 -9.34 24.78
C THR A 214 7.05 -9.84 23.34
N GLU A 215 5.89 -10.39 22.96
CA GLU A 215 5.69 -10.89 21.60
C GLU A 215 5.64 -9.77 20.57
N LEU A 216 4.95 -8.67 20.89
CA LEU A 216 4.95 -7.47 20.08
C LEU A 216 6.38 -6.92 19.91
N ALA A 217 7.15 -6.83 20.99
CA ALA A 217 8.53 -6.34 20.93
C ALA A 217 9.42 -7.23 20.04
N ASN A 218 9.29 -8.56 20.17
CA ASN A 218 10.01 -9.53 19.33
C ASN A 218 9.64 -9.39 17.86
N THR A 219 8.34 -9.30 17.56
CA THR A 219 7.85 -9.18 16.19
C THR A 219 8.26 -7.84 15.57
N LEU A 220 8.20 -6.74 16.32
CA LEU A 220 8.68 -5.44 15.85
C LEU A 220 10.19 -5.44 15.61
N ARG A 221 10.97 -6.18 16.40
CA ARG A 221 12.41 -6.37 16.16
C ARG A 221 12.64 -7.09 14.83
N GLN A 222 11.90 -8.17 14.57
CA GLN A 222 11.96 -8.90 13.29
C GLN A 222 11.53 -8.02 12.12
N ALA A 223 10.44 -7.26 12.26
CA ALA A 223 10.00 -6.33 11.22
C ALA A 223 11.09 -5.30 10.87
N ARG A 224 11.85 -4.83 11.86
CA ARG A 224 12.96 -3.88 11.65
C ARG A 224 14.17 -4.48 10.94
N GLU A 225 14.34 -5.80 10.93
CA GLU A 225 15.39 -6.46 10.14
C GLU A 225 15.16 -6.22 8.64
N ASN A 226 13.89 -6.17 8.21
CA ASN A 226 13.50 -5.70 6.88
C ASN A 226 12.98 -4.26 6.94
N ARG A 227 13.90 -3.30 6.74
CA ARG A 227 13.58 -1.86 6.81
C ARG A 227 12.40 -1.43 5.94
N SER A 228 12.22 -2.05 4.77
CA SER A 228 11.10 -1.77 3.87
C SER A 228 9.77 -2.21 4.49
N VAL A 229 9.71 -3.41 5.09
CA VAL A 229 8.51 -3.89 5.80
C VAL A 229 8.18 -2.99 6.99
N PHE A 230 9.15 -2.66 7.83
CA PHE A 230 8.91 -1.80 8.99
C PHE A 230 8.40 -0.40 8.60
N LEU A 231 9.00 0.24 7.59
CA LEU A 231 8.55 1.56 7.16
C LEU A 231 7.21 1.51 6.42
N SER A 232 6.87 0.41 5.75
CA SER A 232 5.52 0.19 5.24
C SER A 232 4.49 0.08 6.36
N ILE A 233 4.80 -0.63 7.45
CA ILE A 233 3.93 -0.68 8.63
C ILE A 233 3.70 0.73 9.18
N MET A 234 4.77 1.50 9.39
CA MET A 234 4.67 2.88 9.88
C MET A 234 3.86 3.79 8.95
N ALA A 235 4.03 3.63 7.63
CA ALA A 235 3.26 4.36 6.62
C ALA A 235 1.76 4.00 6.66
N ILE A 236 1.42 2.71 6.75
CA ILE A 236 0.02 2.26 6.90
C ILE A 236 -0.57 2.81 8.21
N SER A 237 0.17 2.77 9.32
CA SER A 237 -0.28 3.33 10.60
C SER A 237 -0.51 4.84 10.49
N TRP A 238 0.33 5.56 9.75
CA TRP A 238 0.14 6.98 9.45
C TRP A 238 -1.14 7.24 8.61
N PHE A 239 -1.46 6.38 7.64
CA PHE A 239 -2.74 6.46 6.93
C PHE A 239 -3.93 6.33 7.89
N TRP A 240 -3.89 5.38 8.83
CA TRP A 240 -4.94 5.22 9.85
C TRP A 240 -5.03 6.41 10.81
N PHE A 241 -3.90 7.01 11.17
CA PHE A 241 -3.86 8.25 11.96
C PHE A 241 -4.59 9.41 11.25
N ILE A 242 -4.29 9.62 9.98
CA ILE A 242 -4.95 10.63 9.16
C ILE A 242 -6.45 10.33 9.07
N GLY A 243 -6.81 9.10 8.68
CA GLY A 243 -8.22 8.70 8.52
C GLY A 243 -9.02 8.89 9.80
N ALA A 244 -8.50 8.41 10.95
CA ALA A 244 -9.15 8.58 12.24
C ALA A 244 -9.27 10.07 12.65
N SER A 245 -8.28 10.90 12.32
CA SER A 245 -8.33 12.34 12.57
C SER A 245 -9.46 13.03 11.78
N TYR A 246 -9.59 12.74 10.48
CA TYR A 246 -10.66 13.30 9.66
C TYR A 246 -12.04 12.81 10.11
N LEU A 247 -12.22 11.49 10.22
CA LEU A 247 -13.51 10.88 10.54
C LEU A 247 -14.06 11.33 11.90
N THR A 248 -13.18 11.49 12.90
CA THR A 248 -13.59 11.94 14.25
C THR A 248 -14.08 13.39 14.24
N GLN A 249 -13.54 14.23 13.36
CA GLN A 249 -13.88 15.65 13.32
C GLN A 249 -15.03 15.99 12.38
N PHE A 250 -15.42 15.12 11.45
CA PHE A 250 -16.51 15.39 10.51
C PHE A 250 -17.82 15.87 11.16
N PRO A 251 -18.31 15.31 12.28
CA PRO A 251 -19.53 15.83 12.92
C PRO A 251 -19.41 17.30 13.34
N ASN A 252 -18.32 17.65 14.04
CA ASN A 252 -18.08 19.03 14.50
C ASN A 252 -17.74 19.95 13.32
N PHE A 253 -16.95 19.47 12.36
CA PHE A 253 -16.64 20.20 11.14
C PHE A 253 -17.89 20.59 10.35
N THR A 254 -18.81 19.64 10.16
CA THR A 254 -20.08 19.89 9.49
C THR A 254 -20.94 20.90 10.25
N ARG A 255 -21.08 20.76 11.57
CA ARG A 255 -21.89 21.67 12.39
C ARG A 255 -21.30 23.08 12.43
N ASP A 256 -20.01 23.19 12.72
CA ASP A 256 -19.38 24.46 13.10
C ASP A 256 -18.86 25.25 11.90
N TYR A 257 -18.54 24.58 10.77
CA TYR A 257 -17.94 25.24 9.59
C TYR A 257 -18.77 25.10 8.31
N LEU A 258 -19.65 24.11 8.22
CA LEU A 258 -20.49 23.90 7.02
C LEU A 258 -21.97 24.27 7.25
N GLY A 259 -22.41 24.44 8.50
CA GLY A 259 -23.82 24.62 8.86
C GLY A 259 -24.70 23.40 8.56
N GLY A 260 -24.11 22.25 8.26
CA GLY A 260 -24.83 21.07 7.79
C GLY A 260 -25.53 20.28 8.90
N SER A 261 -26.61 19.60 8.52
CA SER A 261 -27.31 18.62 9.34
C SER A 261 -26.55 17.30 9.47
N THR A 262 -27.08 16.34 10.25
CA THR A 262 -26.57 14.95 10.32
C THR A 262 -26.53 14.24 8.97
N GLN A 263 -27.36 14.68 8.01
CA GLN A 263 -27.31 14.18 6.64
C GLN A 263 -26.02 14.59 5.92
N VAL A 264 -25.52 15.81 6.18
CA VAL A 264 -24.25 16.28 5.59
C VAL A 264 -23.07 15.53 6.20
N VAL A 265 -23.10 15.22 7.50
CA VAL A 265 -22.09 14.34 8.14
C VAL A 265 -22.05 12.98 7.42
N THR A 266 -23.23 12.40 7.16
CA THR A 266 -23.35 11.13 6.44
C THR A 266 -22.83 11.24 5.00
N LEU A 267 -23.07 12.37 4.32
CA LEU A 267 -22.51 12.66 3.01
C LEU A 267 -20.98 12.71 3.04
N LEU A 268 -20.36 13.39 4.01
CA LEU A 268 -18.90 13.45 4.13
C LEU A 268 -18.29 12.06 4.40
N LEU A 269 -18.89 11.28 5.30
CA LEU A 269 -18.48 9.89 5.57
C LEU A 269 -18.61 9.00 4.32
N THR A 270 -19.66 9.22 3.52
CA THR A 270 -19.90 8.52 2.26
C THR A 270 -18.83 8.86 1.23
N LEU A 271 -18.57 10.16 1.01
CA LEU A 271 -17.53 10.62 0.10
C LEU A 271 -16.15 10.08 0.51
N PHE A 272 -15.85 10.12 1.81
CA PHE A 272 -14.58 9.62 2.33
C PHE A 272 -14.44 8.12 2.06
N SER A 273 -15.44 7.30 2.41
CA SER A 273 -15.41 5.85 2.23
C SER A 273 -15.40 5.43 0.76
N LEU A 274 -16.21 6.08 -0.08
CA LEU A 274 -16.21 5.85 -1.53
C LEU A 274 -14.88 6.26 -2.16
N GLY A 275 -14.28 7.36 -1.72
CA GLY A 275 -12.97 7.77 -2.19
C GLY A 275 -11.92 6.70 -1.90
N VAL A 276 -11.82 6.18 -0.66
CA VAL A 276 -10.89 5.06 -0.36
C VAL A 276 -11.15 3.87 -1.28
N ALA A 277 -12.42 3.47 -1.44
CA ALA A 277 -12.80 2.37 -2.32
C ALA A 277 -12.35 2.57 -3.78
N ILE A 278 -12.58 3.77 -4.34
CA ILE A 278 -12.15 4.14 -5.69
C ILE A 278 -10.62 4.13 -5.79
N GLY A 279 -9.93 4.71 -4.81
CA GLY A 279 -8.46 4.73 -4.73
C GLY A 279 -7.86 3.33 -4.71
N SER A 280 -8.42 2.43 -3.90
CA SER A 280 -7.99 1.04 -3.82
C SER A 280 -8.16 0.33 -5.17
N LEU A 281 -9.31 0.49 -5.84
CA LEU A 281 -9.55 -0.12 -7.14
C LEU A 281 -8.64 0.45 -8.25
N LEU A 282 -8.36 1.75 -8.21
CA LEU A 282 -7.44 2.42 -9.13
C LEU A 282 -6.01 1.89 -8.96
N CYS A 283 -5.60 1.52 -7.74
CA CYS A 283 -4.27 0.98 -7.47
C CYS A 283 -3.98 -0.26 -8.33
N GLU A 284 -4.90 -1.21 -8.44
CA GLU A 284 -4.68 -2.40 -9.28
C GLU A 284 -4.44 -2.00 -10.74
N LYS A 285 -5.29 -1.12 -11.28
CA LYS A 285 -5.19 -0.65 -12.66
C LYS A 285 -3.87 0.07 -12.95
N LEU A 286 -3.43 0.92 -12.03
CA LEU A 286 -2.18 1.68 -12.14
C LEU A 286 -0.94 0.79 -11.90
N SER A 287 -1.07 -0.29 -11.14
CA SER A 287 0.04 -1.19 -10.79
C SER A 287 0.42 -2.16 -11.90
N GLY A 288 -0.42 -2.30 -12.93
CA GLY A 288 -0.21 -3.32 -13.97
C GLY A 288 -0.20 -4.76 -13.43
N ARG A 289 -0.90 -5.01 -12.30
CA ARG A 289 -0.94 -6.31 -11.60
C ARG A 289 0.40 -6.76 -11.03
N LYS A 290 1.28 -5.82 -10.69
CA LYS A 290 2.54 -6.10 -9.98
C LYS A 290 2.56 -5.28 -8.69
N ILE A 291 3.37 -5.69 -7.72
CA ILE A 291 3.59 -4.90 -6.50
C ILE A 291 4.41 -3.67 -6.87
N GLU A 292 3.73 -2.60 -7.27
CA GLU A 292 4.34 -1.39 -7.79
C GLU A 292 4.36 -0.28 -6.73
N LEU A 293 5.51 -0.14 -6.08
CA LEU A 293 5.74 0.83 -5.02
C LEU A 293 5.72 2.29 -5.52
N GLY A 294 5.87 2.51 -6.83
CA GLY A 294 5.80 3.83 -7.43
C GLY A 294 4.45 4.53 -7.26
N ILE A 295 3.39 3.79 -6.93
CA ILE A 295 2.06 4.37 -6.68
C ILE A 295 1.98 5.05 -5.30
N VAL A 296 2.79 4.61 -4.32
CA VAL A 296 2.74 5.12 -2.94
C VAL A 296 3.02 6.63 -2.89
N PRO A 297 4.06 7.17 -3.56
CA PRO A 297 4.25 8.62 -3.65
C PRO A 297 3.06 9.39 -4.21
N ILE A 298 2.36 8.85 -5.23
CA ILE A 298 1.17 9.49 -5.81
C ILE A 298 0.08 9.67 -4.75
N GLY A 299 -0.20 8.61 -3.99
CA GLY A 299 -1.16 8.65 -2.88
C GLY A 299 -0.75 9.65 -1.80
N SER A 300 0.52 9.68 -1.39
CA SER A 300 0.98 10.64 -0.37
C SER A 300 0.91 12.11 -0.83
N ILE A 301 1.25 12.37 -2.09
CA ILE A 301 1.20 13.70 -2.69
C ILE A 301 -0.26 14.15 -2.80
N GLY A 302 -1.15 13.28 -3.28
CA GLY A 302 -2.58 13.55 -3.38
C GLY A 302 -3.20 13.87 -2.01
N MET A 303 -2.93 13.06 -0.98
CA MET A 303 -3.40 13.33 0.39
C MET A 303 -2.96 14.72 0.89
N SER A 304 -1.74 15.15 0.54
CA SER A 304 -1.21 16.45 0.95
C SER A 304 -1.83 17.61 0.17
N ILE A 305 -1.90 17.50 -1.16
CA ILE A 305 -2.43 18.56 -2.03
C ILE A 305 -3.90 18.83 -1.72
N PHE A 306 -4.74 17.78 -1.72
CA PHE A 306 -6.17 17.94 -1.47
C PHE A 306 -6.45 18.25 0.00
N GLY A 307 -5.61 17.80 0.94
CA GLY A 307 -5.73 18.19 2.35
C GLY A 307 -5.41 19.67 2.60
N ILE A 308 -4.44 20.22 1.87
CA ILE A 308 -4.14 21.67 1.87
C ILE A 308 -5.25 22.45 1.15
N ASP A 309 -5.72 21.95 0.00
CA ASP A 309 -6.77 22.62 -0.77
C ASP A 309 -8.08 22.71 0.03
N LEU A 310 -8.42 21.65 0.77
CA LEU A 310 -9.57 21.59 1.66
C LEU A 310 -9.59 22.75 2.66
N TYR A 311 -8.44 23.15 3.21
CA TYR A 311 -8.35 24.30 4.11
C TYR A 311 -8.79 25.60 3.43
N PHE A 312 -8.39 25.79 2.17
CA PHE A 312 -8.78 26.97 1.39
C PHE A 312 -10.22 26.88 0.88
N ALA A 313 -10.71 25.68 0.60
CA ALA A 313 -12.07 25.45 0.12
C ALA A 313 -13.14 25.85 1.14
N VAL A 314 -12.87 25.69 2.44
CA VAL A 314 -13.81 26.04 3.52
C VAL A 314 -14.18 27.54 3.53
N ASN A 315 -13.26 28.43 3.16
CA ASN A 315 -13.50 29.88 3.21
C ASN A 315 -14.59 30.37 2.25
N GLY A 316 -14.94 29.57 1.23
CA GLY A 316 -15.97 29.91 0.25
C GLY A 316 -17.39 29.51 0.65
N ILE A 317 -17.57 28.83 1.78
CA ILE A 317 -18.83 28.18 2.14
C ILE A 317 -19.73 29.12 2.93
N GLN A 318 -20.98 29.25 2.50
CA GLN A 318 -21.99 29.97 3.27
C GLN A 318 -22.56 29.08 4.37
N VAL A 319 -22.34 29.47 5.62
CA VAL A 319 -22.86 28.75 6.78
C VAL A 319 -24.35 29.08 6.95
N VAL A 320 -25.19 28.17 6.48
CA VAL A 320 -26.64 28.18 6.73
C VAL A 320 -26.95 27.06 7.71
N ASN A 321 -27.58 27.38 8.84
CA ASN A 321 -27.87 26.41 9.89
C ASN A 321 -28.80 25.28 9.41
N ASP A 322 -28.43 24.05 9.77
CA ASP A 322 -29.17 22.82 9.54
C ASP A 322 -29.44 22.48 8.05
N MET A 323 -28.45 22.75 7.20
CA MET A 323 -28.55 22.46 5.77
C MET A 323 -28.70 20.94 5.53
N SER A 324 -29.69 20.54 4.72
CA SER A 324 -29.85 19.15 4.29
C SER A 324 -28.74 18.73 3.32
N ALA A 325 -28.48 17.42 3.20
CA ALA A 325 -27.47 16.93 2.25
C ALA A 325 -27.77 17.32 0.80
N LEU A 326 -29.06 17.31 0.42
CA LEU A 326 -29.48 17.69 -0.93
C LEU A 326 -29.22 19.18 -1.21
N ALA A 327 -29.58 20.05 -0.26
CA ALA A 327 -29.31 21.48 -0.37
C ALA A 327 -27.80 21.77 -0.41
N PHE A 328 -27.01 21.04 0.38
CA PHE A 328 -25.55 21.15 0.40
C PHE A 328 -24.93 20.81 -0.96
N ILE A 329 -25.41 19.75 -1.62
CA ILE A 329 -24.95 19.34 -2.97
C ILE A 329 -25.36 20.35 -4.05
N GLN A 330 -26.50 21.03 -3.89
CA GLN A 330 -26.99 21.99 -4.89
C GLN A 330 -26.18 23.29 -4.92
N GLN A 331 -25.48 23.62 -3.84
CA GLN A 331 -24.58 24.78 -3.77
C GLN A 331 -23.25 24.47 -4.45
N SER A 332 -22.93 25.21 -5.51
CA SER A 332 -21.71 25.00 -6.29
C SER A 332 -20.45 25.34 -5.50
N GLU A 333 -20.52 26.21 -4.48
CA GLU A 333 -19.39 26.52 -3.61
C GLU A 333 -18.89 25.30 -2.83
N ASN A 334 -19.78 24.35 -2.52
CA ASN A 334 -19.45 23.16 -1.71
C ASN A 334 -18.76 22.05 -2.51
N TRP A 335 -18.80 22.10 -3.84
CA TRP A 335 -18.28 21.02 -4.69
C TRP A 335 -16.78 20.84 -4.57
N ARG A 336 -16.03 21.93 -4.39
CA ARG A 336 -14.57 21.87 -4.21
C ARG A 336 -14.22 21.10 -2.92
N LEU A 337 -14.88 21.42 -1.81
CA LEU A 337 -14.71 20.70 -0.55
C LEU A 337 -15.08 19.22 -0.66
N MET A 338 -16.21 18.91 -1.31
CA MET A 338 -16.64 17.52 -1.51
C MET A 338 -15.63 16.74 -2.35
N PHE A 339 -15.10 17.37 -3.39
CA PHE A 339 -14.05 16.81 -4.24
C PHE A 339 -12.76 16.58 -3.45
N ASP A 340 -12.33 17.54 -2.65
CA ASP A 340 -11.13 17.41 -1.81
C ASP A 340 -11.26 16.26 -0.82
N ILE A 341 -12.41 16.12 -0.14
CA ILE A 341 -12.64 14.99 0.79
C ILE A 341 -12.56 13.64 0.06
N ALA A 342 -13.20 13.54 -1.10
CA ALA A 342 -13.16 12.31 -1.91
C ALA A 342 -11.75 12.01 -2.42
N MET A 343 -10.98 13.05 -2.79
CA MET A 343 -9.64 12.89 -3.35
C MET A 343 -8.56 12.67 -2.30
N VAL A 344 -8.68 13.26 -1.10
CA VAL A 344 -7.82 12.92 0.05
C VAL A 344 -7.96 11.43 0.34
N SER A 345 -9.18 10.91 0.43
CA SER A 345 -9.41 9.51 0.78
C SER A 345 -9.09 8.55 -0.39
N ALA A 346 -9.36 8.93 -1.64
CA ALA A 346 -8.90 8.15 -2.80
C ALA A 346 -7.39 8.07 -2.91
N SER A 347 -6.68 9.16 -2.61
CA SER A 347 -5.23 9.14 -2.52
C SER A 347 -4.74 8.24 -1.38
N GLY A 348 -5.47 8.19 -0.27
CA GLY A 348 -5.24 7.23 0.81
C GLY A 348 -5.40 5.76 0.37
N GLY A 349 -6.41 5.45 -0.44
CA GLY A 349 -6.59 4.12 -1.04
C GLY A 349 -5.42 3.70 -1.94
N LEU A 350 -4.93 4.63 -2.79
CA LEU A 350 -3.72 4.43 -3.61
C LEU A 350 -2.45 4.23 -2.78
N PHE A 351 -2.40 4.86 -1.61
CA PHE A 351 -1.27 4.80 -0.71
C PHE A 351 -1.20 3.47 0.07
N VAL A 352 -2.33 2.99 0.61
CA VAL A 352 -2.33 1.86 1.56
C VAL A 352 -2.26 0.48 0.90
N VAL A 353 -2.94 0.29 -0.25
CA VAL A 353 -3.02 -1.02 -0.93
C VAL A 353 -1.66 -1.61 -1.33
N PRO A 354 -0.75 -0.87 -1.99
CA PRO A 354 0.55 -1.43 -2.38
C PRO A 354 1.46 -1.68 -1.17
N LEU A 355 1.30 -0.92 -0.07
CA LEU A 355 2.03 -1.15 1.17
C LEU A 355 1.58 -2.43 1.87
N GLN A 356 0.27 -2.73 1.86
CA GLN A 356 -0.27 -3.98 2.38
C GLN A 356 0.25 -5.19 1.59
N ALA A 357 0.20 -5.12 0.25
CA ALA A 357 0.75 -6.15 -0.62
C ALA A 357 2.26 -6.34 -0.38
N LEU A 358 3.01 -5.25 -0.16
CA LEU A 358 4.44 -5.30 0.12
C LEU A 358 4.76 -6.04 1.42
N ILE A 359 4.06 -5.72 2.52
CA ILE A 359 4.25 -6.39 3.81
C ILE A 359 3.96 -7.89 3.66
N GLN A 360 2.88 -8.23 2.98
CA GLN A 360 2.47 -9.62 2.76
C GLN A 360 3.51 -10.42 1.95
N HIS A 361 4.02 -9.83 0.86
CA HIS A 361 4.96 -10.50 -0.04
C HIS A 361 6.39 -10.56 0.54
N ARG A 362 6.86 -9.51 1.23
CA ARG A 362 8.24 -9.46 1.76
C ARG A 362 8.43 -10.08 3.15
N SER A 363 7.36 -10.42 3.85
CA SER A 363 7.45 -11.11 5.14
C SER A 363 7.70 -12.60 4.93
N GLU A 364 8.59 -13.19 5.74
CA GLU A 364 8.86 -14.63 5.68
C GLU A 364 7.57 -15.42 5.98
N GLU A 365 7.33 -16.52 5.27
CA GLU A 365 6.08 -17.27 5.39
C GLU A 365 5.80 -17.73 6.83
N LYS A 366 6.85 -18.17 7.55
CA LYS A 366 6.77 -18.71 8.92
C LYS A 366 6.30 -17.69 9.99
N ASN A 367 6.43 -16.39 9.75
CA ASN A 367 6.08 -15.32 10.69
C ASN A 367 5.19 -14.23 10.05
N ARG A 368 4.65 -14.48 8.85
CA ARG A 368 3.84 -13.51 8.11
C ARG A 368 2.63 -13.03 8.92
N ALA A 369 1.92 -13.92 9.62
CA ALA A 369 0.75 -13.52 10.41
C ALA A 369 1.16 -12.69 11.64
N GLN A 370 2.30 -12.99 12.26
CA GLN A 370 2.86 -12.14 13.33
C GLN A 370 3.18 -10.73 12.84
N ILE A 371 3.85 -10.57 11.68
CA ILE A 371 4.14 -9.24 11.13
C ILE A 371 2.86 -8.44 10.86
N ILE A 372 1.83 -9.08 10.32
CA ILE A 372 0.50 -8.47 10.13
C ILE A 372 -0.15 -8.12 11.48
N ALA A 373 0.00 -8.94 12.51
CA ALA A 373 -0.46 -8.61 13.85
C ALA A 373 0.24 -7.36 14.41
N ALA A 374 1.55 -7.25 14.25
CA ALA A 374 2.28 -6.04 14.65
C ALA A 374 1.82 -4.80 13.87
N ASN A 375 1.50 -4.95 12.57
CA ASN A 375 0.88 -3.89 11.78
C ASN A 375 -0.47 -3.44 12.38
N ASN A 376 -1.36 -4.38 12.71
CA ASN A 376 -2.66 -4.06 13.32
C ASN A 376 -2.51 -3.33 14.66
N VAL A 377 -1.55 -3.75 15.49
CA VAL A 377 -1.26 -3.08 16.77
C VAL A 377 -0.78 -1.65 16.56
N LEU A 378 0.17 -1.43 15.64
CA LEU A 378 0.66 -0.08 15.36
C LEU A 378 -0.42 0.81 14.73
N ASN A 379 -1.26 0.27 13.85
CA ASN A 379 -2.42 0.98 13.30
C ASN A 379 -3.37 1.42 14.43
N ALA A 380 -3.66 0.53 15.37
CA ALA A 380 -4.46 0.87 16.54
C ALA A 380 -3.81 1.97 17.39
N ILE A 381 -2.48 1.91 17.63
CA ILE A 381 -1.76 2.92 18.44
C ILE A 381 -1.92 4.28 17.76
N PHE A 382 -1.77 4.32 16.44
CA PHE A 382 -1.86 5.54 15.66
C PHE A 382 -3.29 6.11 15.65
N MET A 383 -4.34 5.28 15.58
CA MET A 383 -5.73 5.74 15.73
C MET A 383 -6.02 6.31 17.13
N VAL A 384 -5.46 5.74 18.19
CA VAL A 384 -5.61 6.30 19.56
C VAL A 384 -4.79 7.57 19.72
N ALA A 385 -3.56 7.59 19.18
CA ALA A 385 -2.70 8.76 19.20
C ALA A 385 -3.33 9.93 18.42
N SER A 386 -4.07 9.66 17.35
CA SER A 386 -4.76 10.72 16.60
C SER A 386 -5.87 11.38 17.41
N ALA A 387 -6.57 10.63 18.26
CA ALA A 387 -7.54 11.21 19.19
C ALA A 387 -6.85 12.10 20.22
N ALA A 388 -5.74 11.65 20.81
CA ALA A 388 -4.96 12.43 21.77
C ALA A 388 -4.37 13.70 21.15
N ILE A 389 -3.80 13.60 19.95
CA ILE A 389 -3.27 14.75 19.20
C ILE A 389 -4.40 15.69 18.75
N GLY A 390 -5.56 15.17 18.36
CA GLY A 390 -6.74 15.98 18.07
C GLY A 390 -7.19 16.79 19.28
N ILE A 391 -7.24 16.19 20.48
CA ILE A 391 -7.53 16.90 21.74
C ILE A 391 -6.48 17.98 22.00
N LEU A 392 -5.19 17.65 21.91
CA LEU A 392 -4.11 18.61 22.11
C LEU A 392 -4.24 19.78 21.12
N ALA A 393 -4.42 19.51 19.83
CA ALA A 393 -4.48 20.51 18.78
C ALA A 393 -5.72 21.42 18.90
N LEU A 394 -6.90 20.85 19.14
CA LEU A 394 -8.17 21.58 19.08
C LEU A 394 -8.55 22.21 20.43
N VAL A 395 -8.17 21.60 21.56
CA VAL A 395 -8.57 22.05 22.91
C VAL A 395 -7.45 22.80 23.61
N VAL A 396 -6.20 22.34 23.51
CA VAL A 396 -5.07 22.94 24.26
C VAL A 396 -4.36 24.02 23.43
N ILE A 397 -4.12 23.74 22.15
CA ILE A 397 -3.50 24.69 21.21
C ILE A 397 -4.58 25.60 20.57
N GLU A 398 -5.86 25.23 20.71
CA GLU A 398 -7.01 25.99 20.21
C GLU A 398 -7.00 26.21 18.67
N LEU A 399 -6.44 25.27 17.92
CA LEU A 399 -6.52 25.29 16.45
C LEU A 399 -7.98 25.11 16.00
N THR A 400 -8.36 25.80 14.93
CA THR A 400 -9.63 25.53 14.25
C THR A 400 -9.58 24.16 13.55
N ILE A 401 -10.73 23.53 13.30
CA ILE A 401 -10.77 22.23 12.60
C ILE A 401 -10.14 22.31 11.20
N PRO A 402 -10.39 23.35 10.37
CA PRO A 402 -9.69 23.53 9.11
C PRO A 402 -8.16 23.63 9.28
N GLN A 403 -7.68 24.39 10.28
CA GLN A 403 -6.25 24.50 10.58
C GLN A 403 -5.65 23.16 11.01
N TYR A 404 -6.39 22.37 11.79
CA TYR A 404 -5.98 21.02 12.16
C TYR A 404 -5.82 20.12 10.93
N PHE A 405 -6.79 20.13 10.00
CA PHE A 405 -6.66 19.39 8.73
C PHE A 405 -5.49 19.88 7.88
N PHE A 406 -5.23 21.19 7.85
CA PHE A 406 -4.06 21.75 7.18
C PHE A 406 -2.75 21.24 7.80
N VAL A 407 -2.64 21.25 9.14
CA VAL A 407 -1.48 20.71 9.86
C VAL A 407 -1.27 19.23 9.55
N LEU A 408 -2.33 18.42 9.51
CA LEU A 408 -2.24 17.00 9.12
C LEU A 408 -1.68 16.83 7.70
N ALA A 409 -2.12 17.66 6.76
CA ALA A 409 -1.60 17.62 5.39
C ALA A 409 -0.11 17.99 5.31
N ILE A 410 0.34 18.98 6.09
CA ILE A 410 1.77 19.32 6.20
C ILE A 410 2.57 18.20 6.89
N MET A 411 2.04 17.62 7.97
CA MET A 411 2.67 16.47 8.63
C MET A 411 2.81 15.28 7.68
N ASN A 412 1.83 15.06 6.80
CA ASN A 412 1.89 14.01 5.79
C ASN A 412 3.07 14.22 4.82
N ILE A 413 3.35 15.46 4.41
CA ILE A 413 4.53 15.79 3.60
C ILE A 413 5.82 15.43 4.36
N VAL A 414 5.90 15.76 5.65
CA VAL A 414 7.07 15.46 6.49
C VAL A 414 7.28 13.96 6.64
N VAL A 415 6.21 13.20 6.93
CA VAL A 415 6.27 11.74 7.06
C VAL A 415 6.64 11.09 5.72
N ALA A 416 6.05 11.54 4.61
CA ALA A 416 6.39 11.06 3.28
C ALA A 416 7.87 11.31 2.94
N ALA A 417 8.37 12.53 3.19
CA ALA A 417 9.78 12.87 3.00
C ALA A 417 10.72 12.00 3.86
N TYR A 418 10.33 11.72 5.11
CA TYR A 418 11.08 10.81 5.98
C TYR A 418 11.08 9.37 5.44
N VAL A 419 9.93 8.81 5.04
CA VAL A 419 9.86 7.44 4.51
C VAL A 419 10.68 7.31 3.23
N TYR A 420 10.55 8.27 2.30
CA TYR A 420 11.20 8.21 0.99
C TYR A 420 12.71 8.48 1.03
N SER A 421 13.18 9.26 2.00
CA SER A 421 14.63 9.41 2.23
C SER A 421 15.29 8.15 2.78
N HIS A 422 14.53 7.29 3.47
CA HIS A 422 15.03 6.05 4.07
C HIS A 422 14.77 4.79 3.24
N VAL A 423 13.79 4.82 2.33
CA VAL A 423 13.51 3.74 1.38
C VAL A 423 13.40 4.32 -0.03
N PRO A 424 14.54 4.59 -0.70
CA PRO A 424 14.54 5.23 -2.01
C PRO A 424 13.98 4.38 -3.13
N GLU A 425 13.77 3.08 -2.87
CA GLU A 425 13.04 2.20 -3.78
C GLU A 425 11.66 2.79 -4.15
N PHE A 426 10.94 3.41 -3.20
CA PHE A 426 9.66 4.08 -3.50
C PHE A 426 9.83 5.20 -4.53
N VAL A 427 10.89 6.00 -4.40
CA VAL A 427 11.17 7.13 -5.31
C VAL A 427 11.64 6.64 -6.67
N LEU A 428 12.54 5.66 -6.69
CA LEU A 428 13.04 5.03 -7.91
C LEU A 428 11.88 4.43 -8.70
N ARG A 429 11.07 3.59 -8.05
CA ARG A 429 9.88 2.97 -8.63
C ARG A 429 8.87 4.01 -9.10
N PHE A 430 8.70 5.12 -8.38
CA PHE A 430 7.82 6.21 -8.82
C PHE A 430 8.27 6.88 -10.11
N PHE A 431 9.56 7.21 -10.24
CA PHE A 431 10.08 7.76 -11.49
C PHE A 431 9.99 6.75 -12.64
N ILE A 432 10.36 5.49 -12.39
CA ILE A 432 10.20 4.41 -13.38
C ILE A 432 8.74 4.31 -13.82
N TRP A 433 7.81 4.32 -12.87
CA TRP A 433 6.38 4.23 -13.13
C TRP A 433 5.86 5.41 -13.95
N ILE A 434 6.25 6.65 -13.60
CA ILE A 434 5.92 7.85 -14.39
C ILE A 434 6.44 7.69 -15.82
N LEU A 435 7.71 7.35 -15.98
CA LEU A 435 8.34 7.21 -17.30
C LEU A 435 7.62 6.14 -18.13
N SER A 436 7.29 4.99 -17.54
CA SER A 436 6.64 3.88 -18.25
C SER A 436 5.15 4.10 -18.53
N HIS A 437 4.44 4.93 -17.75
CA HIS A 437 3.01 5.16 -17.97
C HIS A 437 2.72 6.44 -18.75
N THR A 438 3.62 7.44 -18.71
CA THR A 438 3.40 8.75 -19.36
C THR A 438 4.23 8.94 -20.63
N LEU A 439 5.48 8.44 -20.67
CA LEU A 439 6.39 8.69 -21.79
C LEU A 439 6.63 7.47 -22.68
N TYR A 440 6.77 6.27 -22.10
CA TYR A 440 7.26 5.10 -22.83
C TYR A 440 6.40 3.86 -22.62
N ARG A 441 5.84 3.29 -23.70
CA ARG A 441 5.22 1.97 -23.64
C ARG A 441 6.30 0.91 -23.82
N VAL A 442 6.86 0.44 -22.71
CA VAL A 442 7.88 -0.61 -22.71
C VAL A 442 7.24 -1.95 -23.07
N GLN A 443 7.83 -2.64 -24.03
CA GLN A 443 7.56 -4.04 -24.37
C GLN A 443 8.85 -4.82 -24.12
N ASP A 444 8.70 -6.03 -23.61
CA ASP A 444 9.81 -6.93 -23.36
C ASP A 444 9.69 -8.23 -24.14
N LYS A 445 10.83 -8.79 -24.53
CA LYS A 445 10.98 -10.09 -25.17
C LYS A 445 12.20 -10.81 -24.61
N GLY A 446 12.08 -12.10 -24.28
CA GLY A 446 13.22 -12.93 -23.92
C GLY A 446 13.79 -12.68 -22.52
N LEU A 447 13.11 -11.93 -21.65
CA LEU A 447 13.57 -11.69 -20.27
C LEU A 447 13.61 -12.98 -19.43
N GLU A 448 12.85 -13.99 -19.83
CA GLU A 448 12.90 -15.36 -19.31
C GLU A 448 14.27 -16.03 -19.49
N ASN A 449 15.11 -15.51 -20.40
CA ASN A 449 16.49 -16.00 -20.57
C ASN A 449 17.41 -15.56 -19.43
N ILE A 450 17.05 -14.53 -18.66
CA ILE A 450 17.86 -14.07 -17.54
C ILE A 450 17.70 -15.05 -16.37
N PRO A 451 18.78 -15.66 -15.85
CA PRO A 451 18.70 -16.60 -14.74
C PRO A 451 17.92 -16.04 -13.54
N GLU A 452 16.94 -16.81 -13.04
CA GLU A 452 16.10 -16.41 -11.90
C GLU A 452 16.91 -16.30 -10.59
N THR A 453 18.01 -17.04 -10.48
CA THR A 453 18.89 -17.04 -9.31
C THR A 453 20.36 -17.03 -9.71
N GLY A 454 21.22 -16.60 -8.79
CA GLY A 454 22.66 -16.53 -9.01
C GLY A 454 23.12 -15.32 -9.82
N PRO A 455 24.45 -15.15 -9.96
CA PRO A 455 25.04 -13.99 -10.59
C PRO A 455 24.89 -14.02 -12.11
N VAL A 456 24.69 -12.86 -12.70
CA VAL A 456 24.63 -12.69 -14.16
C VAL A 456 25.09 -11.28 -14.53
N VAL A 457 25.82 -11.19 -15.65
CA VAL A 457 26.18 -9.90 -16.26
C VAL A 457 25.24 -9.62 -17.43
N LEU A 458 24.52 -8.52 -17.36
CA LEU A 458 23.70 -7.99 -18.44
C LEU A 458 24.52 -6.97 -19.25
N VAL A 459 24.49 -7.10 -20.57
CA VAL A 459 25.20 -6.21 -21.49
C VAL A 459 24.20 -5.58 -22.43
N CYS A 460 24.14 -4.24 -22.47
CA CYS A 460 23.16 -3.55 -23.30
C CYS A 460 23.77 -2.36 -24.06
N ASN A 461 23.13 -1.95 -25.16
CA ASN A 461 23.45 -0.72 -25.88
C ASN A 461 23.02 0.52 -25.08
N HIS A 462 23.68 1.66 -25.29
CA HIS A 462 23.47 2.88 -24.50
C HIS A 462 22.99 4.07 -25.35
N VAL A 463 21.68 4.25 -25.38
CA VAL A 463 20.98 5.22 -26.23
C VAL A 463 20.60 6.50 -25.46
N SER A 464 20.27 6.38 -24.17
CA SER A 464 19.67 7.46 -23.39
C SER A 464 19.97 7.39 -21.88
N TYR A 465 19.87 8.53 -21.19
CA TYR A 465 20.04 8.59 -19.73
C TYR A 465 19.00 7.78 -18.95
N VAL A 466 17.88 7.40 -19.57
CA VAL A 466 16.81 6.60 -18.93
C VAL A 466 16.93 5.10 -19.18
N ASP A 467 17.93 4.63 -19.95
CA ASP A 467 18.10 3.20 -20.28
C ASP A 467 18.12 2.34 -19.02
N ALA A 468 18.97 2.70 -18.06
CA ALA A 468 19.11 1.99 -16.79
C ALA A 468 17.81 1.95 -15.98
N LEU A 469 17.02 3.04 -15.99
CA LEU A 469 15.74 3.09 -15.29
C LEU A 469 14.70 2.19 -15.94
N LEU A 470 14.64 2.15 -17.27
CA LEU A 470 13.70 1.29 -17.99
C LEU A 470 14.07 -0.18 -17.85
N ILE A 471 15.35 -0.55 -17.93
CA ILE A 471 15.82 -1.92 -17.68
C ILE A 471 15.48 -2.36 -16.25
N ALA A 472 15.76 -1.52 -15.25
CA ALA A 472 15.38 -1.79 -13.85
C ALA A 472 13.87 -1.87 -13.62
N GLY A 473 13.07 -1.15 -14.41
CA GLY A 473 11.61 -1.18 -14.32
C GLY A 473 10.99 -2.46 -14.88
N THR A 474 11.62 -3.04 -15.89
CA THR A 474 11.07 -4.19 -16.62
C THR A 474 11.37 -5.52 -15.93
N TYR A 475 12.53 -5.65 -15.29
CA TYR A 475 12.95 -6.89 -14.62
C TYR A 475 12.73 -6.85 -13.10
N HIS A 476 12.43 -8.01 -12.49
CA HIS A 476 12.01 -8.10 -11.10
C HIS A 476 13.18 -8.15 -10.08
N ARG A 477 14.34 -8.68 -10.47
CA ARG A 477 15.54 -8.71 -9.60
C ARG A 477 16.22 -7.33 -9.58
N PRO A 478 16.74 -6.86 -8.44
CA PRO A 478 17.54 -5.64 -8.38
C PRO A 478 18.80 -5.72 -9.26
N ILE A 479 19.01 -4.71 -10.10
CA ILE A 479 20.17 -4.63 -11.01
C ILE A 479 21.15 -3.57 -10.51
N ARG A 480 22.44 -3.91 -10.43
CA ARG A 480 23.53 -2.98 -10.12
C ARG A 480 24.09 -2.43 -11.42
N PHE A 481 23.87 -1.15 -11.68
CA PHE A 481 24.36 -0.52 -12.91
C PHE A 481 25.77 0.04 -12.72
N VAL A 482 26.66 -0.32 -13.63
CA VAL A 482 27.95 0.36 -13.76
C VAL A 482 27.72 1.67 -14.50
N MET A 483 28.15 2.79 -13.90
CA MET A 483 27.87 4.13 -14.43
C MET A 483 29.05 5.08 -14.27
N ASP A 484 29.12 6.10 -15.12
CA ASP A 484 30.17 7.12 -15.03
C ASP A 484 30.12 7.86 -13.68
N ARG A 485 31.29 8.04 -13.06
CA ARG A 485 31.46 8.71 -11.76
C ARG A 485 30.82 10.11 -11.74
N SER A 486 30.94 10.90 -12.80
CA SER A 486 30.42 12.27 -12.82
C SER A 486 28.89 12.30 -12.67
N ILE A 487 28.20 11.32 -13.25
CA ILE A 487 26.75 11.13 -13.13
C ILE A 487 26.41 10.57 -11.74
N ALA A 488 27.15 9.54 -11.32
CA ALA A 488 26.96 8.90 -10.02
C ALA A 488 27.11 9.87 -8.83
N GLU A 489 27.99 10.87 -8.97
CA GLU A 489 28.29 11.85 -7.94
C GLU A 489 27.59 13.21 -8.14
N MET A 490 26.67 13.30 -9.11
CA MET A 490 25.96 14.55 -9.41
C MET A 490 25.18 15.05 -8.18
N LYS A 491 25.37 16.34 -7.84
CA LYS A 491 24.70 16.96 -6.69
C LYS A 491 23.18 16.87 -6.85
N GLY A 492 22.49 16.40 -5.80
CA GLY A 492 21.05 16.14 -5.81
C GLY A 492 20.68 14.68 -6.10
N LEU A 493 21.41 13.98 -6.98
CA LEU A 493 21.15 12.56 -7.32
C LEU A 493 22.17 11.58 -6.71
N LYS A 494 23.29 12.07 -6.18
CA LYS A 494 24.34 11.23 -5.57
C LYS A 494 23.80 10.23 -4.54
N THR A 495 22.94 10.71 -3.63
CA THR A 495 22.33 9.87 -2.59
C THR A 495 21.44 8.80 -3.21
N PHE A 496 20.69 9.16 -4.26
CA PHE A 496 19.81 8.25 -4.98
C PHE A 496 20.60 7.13 -5.66
N PHE A 497 21.66 7.46 -6.41
CA PHE A 497 22.50 6.46 -7.09
C PHE A 497 23.24 5.54 -6.12
N LYS A 498 23.73 6.10 -5.00
CA LYS A 498 24.33 5.30 -3.93
C LYS A 498 23.36 4.26 -3.37
N ILE A 499 22.08 4.61 -3.26
CA ILE A 499 21.06 3.69 -2.70
C ILE A 499 20.56 2.70 -3.75
N ALA A 500 20.51 3.08 -5.02
CA ALA A 500 20.36 2.15 -6.13
C ALA A 500 21.56 1.19 -6.29
N LYS A 501 22.58 1.31 -5.42
CA LYS A 501 23.82 0.51 -5.43
C LYS A 501 24.49 0.51 -6.81
N THR A 502 24.51 1.67 -7.45
CA THR A 502 25.24 1.84 -8.71
C THR A 502 26.73 1.78 -8.44
N ILE A 503 27.49 1.29 -9.42
CA ILE A 503 28.94 1.13 -9.31
C ILE A 503 29.57 2.25 -10.14
N PRO A 504 30.09 3.32 -9.50
CA PRO A 504 30.74 4.40 -10.21
C PRO A 504 32.05 3.90 -10.82
N ILE A 505 32.26 4.20 -12.10
CA ILE A 505 33.48 3.89 -12.84
C ILE A 505 33.95 5.13 -13.61
N CYS A 506 35.24 5.22 -13.87
CA CYS A 506 35.82 6.23 -14.76
C CYS A 506 37.00 5.63 -15.52
N SER A 507 37.55 6.36 -16.49
CA SER A 507 38.78 5.93 -17.17
C SER A 507 39.95 5.80 -16.18
N PRO A 508 40.82 4.78 -16.30
CA PRO A 508 42.01 4.66 -15.45
C PRO A 508 42.98 5.84 -15.57
N LYS A 509 42.93 6.59 -16.69
CA LYS A 509 43.68 7.85 -16.84
C LYS A 509 43.14 8.99 -15.97
N SER A 510 41.85 8.93 -15.63
CA SER A 510 41.18 9.96 -14.84
C SER A 510 41.40 9.74 -13.34
N ASP A 511 41.18 8.51 -12.88
CA ASP A 511 41.35 8.10 -11.49
C ASP A 511 41.48 6.56 -11.46
N ALA A 512 42.69 6.08 -11.21
CA ALA A 512 43.00 4.65 -11.21
C ALA A 512 42.36 3.94 -10.00
N ASP A 513 42.28 4.61 -8.85
CA ASP A 513 41.72 4.02 -7.64
C ASP A 513 40.22 3.79 -7.78
N VAL A 514 39.48 4.74 -8.36
CA VAL A 514 38.05 4.54 -8.64
C VAL A 514 37.83 3.44 -9.67
N TYR A 515 38.66 3.36 -10.71
CA TYR A 515 38.58 2.28 -11.69
C TYR A 515 38.78 0.91 -11.04
N GLU A 516 39.84 0.72 -10.25
CA GLU A 516 40.11 -0.55 -9.56
C GLU A 516 39.04 -0.90 -8.51
N ASN A 517 38.56 0.09 -7.75
CA ASN A 517 37.47 -0.11 -6.80
C ASN A 517 36.16 -0.54 -7.49
N ALA A 518 35.88 -0.05 -8.71
CA ALA A 518 34.71 -0.47 -9.46
C ALA A 518 34.75 -1.96 -9.79
N PHE A 519 35.88 -2.48 -10.28
CA PHE A 519 36.05 -3.92 -10.56
C PHE A 519 35.98 -4.78 -9.30
N LYS A 520 36.62 -4.33 -8.21
CA LYS A 520 36.49 -4.99 -6.91
C LYS A 520 35.02 -5.08 -6.47
N ARG A 521 34.26 -3.98 -6.62
CA ARG A 521 32.84 -3.96 -6.24
C ARG A 521 31.97 -4.82 -7.13
N ILE A 522 32.23 -4.84 -8.44
CA ILE A 522 31.56 -5.73 -9.40
C ILE A 522 31.74 -7.19 -8.94
N LYS A 523 32.97 -7.59 -8.63
CA LYS A 523 33.26 -8.93 -8.12
C LYS A 523 32.52 -9.23 -6.82
N GLU A 524 32.56 -8.33 -5.83
CA GLU A 524 31.83 -8.52 -4.56
C GLU A 524 30.32 -8.74 -4.75
N GLU A 525 29.69 -8.00 -5.64
CA GLU A 525 28.25 -8.13 -5.92
C GLU A 525 27.94 -9.42 -6.72
N LEU A 526 28.79 -9.80 -7.69
CA LEU A 526 28.66 -11.08 -8.40
C LEU A 526 28.88 -12.27 -7.45
N ASP A 527 29.87 -12.22 -6.56
CA ASP A 527 30.10 -13.24 -5.53
C ASP A 527 28.90 -13.35 -4.56
N ALA A 528 28.16 -12.25 -4.36
CA ALA A 528 26.90 -12.23 -3.61
C ALA A 528 25.68 -12.74 -4.41
N GLY A 529 25.86 -13.12 -5.68
CA GLY A 529 24.80 -13.63 -6.55
C GLY A 529 23.91 -12.55 -7.18
N GLU A 530 24.36 -11.30 -7.21
CA GLU A 530 23.60 -10.15 -7.70
C GLU A 530 23.75 -9.98 -9.23
N ILE A 531 22.88 -9.17 -9.82
CA ILE A 531 22.93 -8.83 -11.25
C ILE A 531 23.75 -7.56 -11.46
N ILE A 532 24.72 -7.62 -12.38
CA ILE A 532 25.45 -6.44 -12.85
C ILE A 532 24.98 -6.11 -14.26
N CYS A 533 24.60 -4.85 -14.52
CA CYS A 533 24.35 -4.37 -15.88
C CYS A 533 25.40 -3.36 -16.29
N ILE A 534 25.97 -3.56 -17.47
CA ILE A 534 26.96 -2.67 -18.05
C ILE A 534 26.55 -2.21 -19.45
N PHE A 535 27.01 -1.02 -19.79
CA PHE A 535 26.92 -0.42 -21.12
C PHE A 535 28.34 -0.31 -21.70
N PRO A 536 28.83 -1.33 -22.43
CA PRO A 536 30.27 -1.43 -22.76
C PRO A 536 30.77 -0.33 -23.71
N GLU A 537 29.89 0.42 -24.35
CA GLU A 537 30.20 1.63 -25.14
C GLU A 537 30.89 2.69 -24.26
N GLY A 538 30.52 2.76 -22.98
CA GLY A 538 31.07 3.69 -21.98
C GLY A 538 30.79 5.18 -22.25
N LYS A 539 29.88 5.48 -23.19
CA LYS A 539 29.31 6.79 -23.49
C LYS A 539 27.95 6.56 -24.16
N LEU A 540 27.10 7.58 -24.17
CA LEU A 540 25.87 7.56 -24.94
C LEU A 540 26.17 7.68 -26.43
N THR A 541 25.43 6.94 -27.25
CA THR A 541 25.52 7.06 -28.72
C THR A 541 25.19 8.49 -29.19
N GLN A 542 25.92 8.95 -30.21
CA GLN A 542 25.66 10.23 -30.88
C GLN A 542 24.94 10.08 -32.22
N THR A 543 24.87 8.85 -32.75
CA THR A 543 24.28 8.54 -34.05
C THR A 543 22.99 7.72 -33.94
N GLY A 544 22.78 7.04 -32.80
CA GLY A 544 21.69 6.09 -32.60
C GLY A 544 22.08 4.65 -32.95
N GLU A 545 23.29 4.44 -33.47
CA GLU A 545 23.88 3.13 -33.70
C GLU A 545 24.70 2.67 -32.48
N VAL A 546 24.90 1.36 -32.36
CA VAL A 546 25.71 0.76 -31.29
C VAL A 546 27.19 1.05 -31.54
N ASP A 547 27.85 1.72 -30.59
CA ASP A 547 29.30 1.99 -30.63
C ASP A 547 30.12 0.74 -30.26
N THR A 548 31.44 0.81 -30.44
CA THR A 548 32.35 -0.30 -30.16
C THR A 548 32.40 -0.63 -28.67
N PHE A 549 32.26 -1.91 -28.35
CA PHE A 549 32.31 -2.38 -26.97
C PHE A 549 33.75 -2.42 -26.44
N LYS A 550 33.95 -1.91 -25.22
CA LYS A 550 35.27 -1.89 -24.57
C LYS A 550 35.58 -3.21 -23.86
N ALA A 551 36.87 -3.53 -23.76
CA ALA A 551 37.43 -4.73 -23.08
C ALA A 551 37.13 -4.83 -21.55
N GLY A 552 36.42 -3.87 -20.97
CA GLY A 552 36.05 -3.91 -19.55
C GLY A 552 35.25 -5.16 -19.18
N ILE A 553 34.39 -5.65 -20.07
CA ILE A 553 33.63 -6.89 -19.86
C ILE A 553 34.53 -8.13 -19.75
N GLU A 554 35.58 -8.20 -20.56
CA GLU A 554 36.52 -9.34 -20.57
C GLU A 554 37.25 -9.45 -19.22
N ARG A 555 37.60 -8.30 -18.63
CA ARG A 555 38.17 -8.26 -17.28
C ARG A 555 37.19 -8.77 -16.22
N ILE A 556 35.91 -8.35 -16.28
CA ILE A 556 34.87 -8.85 -15.37
C ILE A 556 34.77 -10.37 -15.47
N LEU A 557 34.67 -10.91 -16.67
CA LEU A 557 34.49 -12.35 -16.89
C LEU A 557 35.73 -13.18 -16.53
N LYS A 558 36.93 -12.59 -16.66
CA LYS A 558 38.17 -13.23 -16.23
C LYS A 558 38.27 -13.32 -14.71
N GLU A 559 37.82 -12.30 -13.98
CA GLU A 559 37.84 -12.27 -12.51
C GLU A 559 36.65 -13.02 -11.89
N SER A 560 35.53 -13.08 -12.61
CA SER A 560 34.26 -13.68 -12.20
C SER A 560 33.60 -14.38 -13.40
N PRO A 561 33.90 -15.67 -13.65
CA PRO A 561 33.35 -16.41 -14.78
C PRO A 561 31.87 -16.75 -14.54
N VAL A 562 30.99 -15.80 -14.88
CA VAL A 562 29.53 -15.88 -14.68
C VAL A 562 28.78 -15.82 -16.02
N PRO A 563 27.52 -16.29 -16.09
CA PRO A 563 26.69 -16.16 -17.29
C PRO A 563 26.53 -14.71 -17.74
N VAL A 564 26.48 -14.50 -19.07
CA VAL A 564 26.28 -13.18 -19.69
C VAL A 564 25.04 -13.18 -20.57
N VAL A 565 24.20 -12.15 -20.45
CA VAL A 565 23.01 -12.00 -21.29
C VAL A 565 23.12 -10.69 -22.09
N PRO A 566 23.26 -10.75 -23.42
CA PRO A 566 23.17 -9.57 -24.26
C PRO A 566 21.72 -9.07 -24.33
N MET A 567 21.53 -7.77 -24.30
CA MET A 567 20.23 -7.11 -24.39
C MET A 567 20.29 -5.96 -25.39
N ALA A 568 19.19 -5.75 -26.10
CA ALA A 568 19.01 -4.64 -27.01
C ALA A 568 17.84 -3.77 -26.54
N LEU A 569 18.04 -2.46 -26.58
CA LEU A 569 17.06 -1.46 -26.22
C LEU A 569 16.80 -0.53 -27.42
N GLU A 570 15.55 -0.52 -27.89
CA GLU A 570 15.09 0.23 -29.06
C GLU A 570 14.11 1.34 -28.71
N GLY A 571 13.96 2.30 -29.62
CA GLY A 571 12.90 3.32 -29.57
C GLY A 571 13.22 4.56 -28.72
N LEU A 572 14.36 4.59 -28.02
CA LEU A 572 14.79 5.76 -27.24
C LEU A 572 15.56 6.81 -28.04
N TRP A 573 16.04 6.49 -29.24
CA TRP A 573 16.71 7.47 -30.10
C TRP A 573 15.72 8.54 -30.60
N GLY A 574 16.03 9.81 -30.36
CA GLY A 574 15.11 10.93 -30.57
C GLY A 574 14.15 11.22 -29.40
N SER A 575 14.36 10.57 -28.25
CA SER A 575 13.70 10.97 -27.00
C SER A 575 14.34 12.23 -26.40
N PHE A 576 13.63 12.88 -25.49
CA PHE A 576 14.13 14.01 -24.69
C PHE A 576 15.46 13.72 -23.95
N PHE A 577 15.73 12.44 -23.69
CA PHE A 577 16.91 11.97 -22.96
C PHE A 577 18.05 11.47 -23.88
N SER A 578 17.88 11.59 -25.21
CA SER A 578 18.89 11.22 -26.21
C SER A 578 19.58 12.44 -26.82
N HIS A 579 20.70 12.22 -27.52
CA HIS A 579 21.48 13.28 -28.14
C HIS A 579 21.03 13.73 -29.55
N LYS A 580 19.90 13.23 -30.05
CA LYS A 580 19.47 13.46 -31.45
C LYS A 580 19.22 14.94 -31.79
N ASP A 581 18.56 15.68 -30.88
CA ASP A 581 18.17 17.10 -31.10
C ASP A 581 19.10 18.09 -30.38
N GLY A 582 20.31 17.66 -29.98
CA GLY A 582 21.27 18.44 -29.20
C GLY A 582 21.74 17.72 -27.94
N HIS A 583 22.22 18.45 -26.93
CA HIS A 583 22.51 17.83 -25.63
C HIS A 583 21.21 17.24 -25.03
N ALA A 584 21.27 16.02 -24.50
CA ALA A 584 20.14 15.41 -23.81
C ALA A 584 19.58 16.36 -22.74
N LEU A 585 18.27 16.27 -22.47
CA LEU A 585 17.54 17.11 -21.51
C LEU A 585 17.38 18.60 -21.88
N THR A 586 17.74 19.02 -23.10
CA THR A 586 17.66 20.45 -23.50
C THR A 586 16.40 20.84 -24.29
N THR A 587 15.65 19.88 -24.82
CA THR A 587 14.44 20.12 -25.63
C THR A 587 13.16 19.89 -24.81
N ARG A 588 11.96 20.19 -25.31
CA ARG A 588 10.73 19.75 -24.61
C ARG A 588 10.45 18.27 -24.94
N PRO A 589 9.90 17.46 -24.01
CA PRO A 589 9.45 16.12 -24.34
C PRO A 589 8.34 16.18 -25.40
N LYS A 590 8.63 15.72 -26.61
CA LYS A 590 7.70 15.69 -27.75
C LYS A 590 7.09 14.29 -27.99
N ARG A 591 7.65 13.27 -27.34
CA ARG A 591 7.40 11.85 -27.61
C ARG A 591 6.72 11.18 -26.42
N PHE A 592 5.41 11.39 -26.30
CA PHE A 592 4.55 10.69 -25.34
C PHE A 592 4.14 9.32 -25.90
N TRP A 593 4.08 8.31 -25.04
CA TRP A 593 3.73 6.92 -25.39
C TRP A 593 4.57 6.30 -26.51
N SER A 594 5.85 6.65 -26.59
CA SER A 594 6.75 6.03 -27.57
C SER A 594 6.98 4.57 -27.21
N LYS A 595 6.93 3.68 -28.21
CA LYS A 595 7.24 2.27 -28.00
C LYS A 595 8.74 2.12 -27.72
N VAL A 596 9.05 1.44 -26.63
CA VAL A 596 10.41 1.04 -26.28
C VAL A 596 10.41 -0.48 -26.23
N LEU A 597 11.29 -1.13 -26.97
CA LEU A 597 11.43 -2.58 -26.94
C LEU A 597 12.72 -2.93 -26.20
N LEU A 598 12.62 -3.78 -25.18
CA LEU A 598 13.76 -4.39 -24.50
C LEU A 598 13.79 -5.88 -24.84
N THR A 599 14.79 -6.29 -25.60
CA THR A 599 14.96 -7.69 -26.02
C THR A 599 16.18 -8.28 -25.31
N ALA A 600 16.00 -9.37 -24.57
CA ALA A 600 17.09 -10.14 -23.98
C ALA A 600 17.38 -11.40 -24.82
N GLY A 601 18.64 -11.54 -25.23
CA GLY A 601 19.13 -12.68 -26.00
C GLY A 601 19.36 -13.92 -25.14
N LYS A 602 19.92 -14.96 -25.77
CA LYS A 602 20.28 -16.21 -25.08
C LYS A 602 21.48 -16.00 -24.16
N VAL A 603 21.51 -16.77 -23.08
CA VAL A 603 22.64 -16.80 -22.14
C VAL A 603 23.90 -17.30 -22.84
N LEU A 604 25.00 -16.57 -22.66
CA LEU A 604 26.34 -16.92 -23.12
C LEU A 604 27.22 -17.33 -21.94
N ASN A 605 28.05 -18.37 -22.16
CA ASN A 605 29.06 -18.80 -21.18
C ASN A 605 30.24 -17.83 -21.18
N ALA A 606 30.78 -17.56 -19.99
CA ALA A 606 31.91 -16.66 -19.76
C ALA A 606 33.14 -16.98 -20.63
N GLU A 607 33.43 -18.26 -20.87
CA GLU A 607 34.58 -18.70 -21.68
C GLU A 607 34.48 -18.29 -23.16
N THR A 608 33.27 -18.06 -23.64
CA THR A 608 32.98 -17.80 -25.05
C THR A 608 32.48 -16.39 -25.31
N ALA A 609 32.34 -15.58 -24.26
CA ALA A 609 31.86 -14.21 -24.31
C ALA A 609 33.06 -13.25 -24.28
N ASP A 610 33.21 -12.48 -25.35
CA ASP A 610 34.17 -11.37 -25.46
C ASP A 610 33.45 -10.10 -25.92
N ALA A 611 34.13 -8.95 -25.88
CA ALA A 611 33.50 -7.68 -26.21
C ALA A 611 32.95 -7.64 -27.64
N GLN A 612 33.67 -8.22 -28.61
CA GLN A 612 33.31 -8.20 -30.02
C GLN A 612 32.09 -9.07 -30.31
N ARG A 613 32.04 -10.27 -29.73
CA ARG A 613 30.90 -11.18 -29.87
C ARG A 613 29.66 -10.57 -29.23
N LEU A 614 29.78 -10.01 -28.02
CA LEU A 614 28.65 -9.36 -27.34
C LEU A 614 28.11 -8.17 -28.13
N GLU A 615 28.98 -7.37 -28.75
CA GLU A 615 28.58 -6.29 -29.64
C GLU A 615 27.76 -6.82 -30.83
N GLN A 616 28.21 -7.91 -31.47
CA GLN A 616 27.51 -8.51 -32.60
C GLN A 616 26.15 -9.08 -32.19
N GLU A 617 26.07 -9.75 -31.03
CA GLU A 617 24.81 -10.29 -30.51
C GLU A 617 23.81 -9.17 -30.21
N VAL A 618 24.25 -8.07 -29.57
CA VAL A 618 23.39 -6.90 -29.32
C VAL A 618 22.93 -6.25 -30.63
N LYS A 619 23.80 -6.16 -31.64
CA LYS A 619 23.43 -5.65 -32.98
C LYS A 619 22.40 -6.54 -33.67
N ASN A 620 22.52 -7.86 -33.56
CA ASN A 620 21.56 -8.80 -34.14
C ASN A 620 20.18 -8.64 -33.50
N LEU A 621 20.13 -8.46 -32.18
CA LEU A 621 18.88 -8.27 -31.44
C LEU A 621 18.14 -6.96 -31.80
N LEU A 622 18.83 -5.95 -32.35
CA LEU A 622 18.22 -4.68 -32.81
C LEU A 622 17.59 -4.78 -34.20
N VAL A 623 17.79 -5.88 -34.92
CA VAL A 623 17.32 -6.08 -36.31
C VAL A 623 16.12 -7.05 -36.37
N GLU A 624 15.82 -7.78 -35.28
CA GLU A 624 14.71 -8.73 -35.12
C GLU A 624 13.42 -8.10 -34.58
#